data_AF-A0A3B9A2E4-F1
#
_entry.id   AF-A0A3B9A2E4-F1
#
_cell.length_a   1.000
_cell.length_b   1.000
_cell.length_c   1.000
_cell.angle_alpha   90.00
_cell.angle_beta   90.00
_cell.angle_gamma   90.00
#
_symmetry.space_group_name_H-M   'P 1'
#
loop_
_entity.id
_entity.type
_entity.pdbx_description
1 polymer ?
#
loop_
_entity_poly.entity_id
_entity_poly.type
_entity_poly.pdbx_seq_one_letter_code
_entity_poly.pdbx_strand_id
1 'polypeptide(L)'
;MAGQVFDEEGRPLNGIIVSVVGNVAGQSVDALGFTGLATAYGPGGYEVTLHNGVAPGIFWLQLFDLAAQPLTEPLNFTMLNDCSTSLAVINFRQLDAAFQPVLP
;
A
#
# COMPACT_ATOMS: atom_id res chain seq x y z
N MET A 1 4.82 4.14 3.92
CA MET A 1 4.15 4.17 2.61
C MET A 1 2.68 4.45 2.82
N ALA A 2 2.01 4.97 1.81
CA ALA A 2 0.60 5.34 1.91
C ALA A 2 -0.08 5.21 0.54
N GLY A 3 -1.39 5.42 0.50
CA GLY A 3 -2.14 5.47 -0.73
C GLY A 3 -3.64 5.41 -0.51
N GLN A 4 -4.38 5.21 -1.58
CA GLN A 4 -5.82 5.05 -1.58
C GLN A 4 -6.24 3.85 -2.43
N VAL A 5 -7.37 3.25 -2.09
CA VAL A 5 -8.01 2.21 -2.89
C VAL A 5 -9.35 2.71 -3.40
N PHE A 6 -9.63 2.48 -4.68
CA PHE A 6 -10.85 2.92 -5.36
C PHE A 6 -11.55 1.77 -6.07
N ASP A 7 -12.86 1.86 -6.21
CA ASP A 7 -13.64 0.98 -7.07
C ASP A 7 -13.56 1.38 -8.56
N GLU A 8 -14.31 0.66 -9.40
CA GLU A 8 -14.35 0.87 -10.85
C GLU A 8 -14.83 2.28 -11.21
N GLU A 9 -15.72 2.88 -10.42
CA GLU A 9 -16.21 4.25 -10.61
C GLU A 9 -15.29 5.32 -10.01
N GLY A 10 -14.18 4.92 -9.38
CA GLY A 10 -13.24 5.84 -8.73
C GLY A 10 -13.72 6.32 -7.36
N ARG A 11 -14.71 5.64 -6.76
CA ARG A 11 -15.15 5.93 -5.40
C ARG A 11 -14.20 5.27 -4.40
N PRO A 12 -13.88 5.94 -3.28
CA PRO A 12 -12.96 5.40 -2.28
C PRO A 12 -13.55 4.14 -1.61
N LEU A 13 -12.72 3.11 -1.45
CA LEU A 13 -13.08 1.86 -0.78
C LEU A 13 -12.42 1.75 0.59
N ASN A 14 -13.24 1.49 1.61
CA ASN A 14 -12.83 1.25 2.99
C ASN A 14 -12.92 -0.22 3.36
N GLY A 15 -12.22 -0.63 4.42
CA GLY A 15 -12.25 -2.01 4.91
C GLY A 15 -11.45 -3.00 4.06
N ILE A 16 -10.51 -2.49 3.25
CA ILE A 16 -9.51 -3.31 2.57
C ILE A 16 -8.26 -3.37 3.43
N ILE A 17 -7.71 -4.58 3.58
CA ILE A 17 -6.46 -4.82 4.29
C ILE A 17 -5.31 -4.63 3.31
N VAL A 18 -4.31 -3.85 3.73
CA VAL A 18 -3.10 -3.59 2.97
C VAL A 18 -1.94 -4.30 3.66
N SER A 19 -1.46 -5.41 3.09
CA SER A 19 -0.32 -6.14 3.63
C SER A 19 0.96 -5.73 2.94
N VAL A 20 2.01 -5.50 3.73
CA VAL A 20 3.34 -5.18 3.23
C VAL A 20 4.36 -6.04 3.95
N VAL A 21 5.05 -6.88 3.18
CA VAL A 21 6.17 -7.69 3.65
C VAL A 21 7.45 -7.26 2.95
N GLY A 22 8.60 -7.42 3.59
CA GLY A 22 9.85 -7.05 2.93
C GLY A 22 11.05 -7.00 3.86
N ASN A 23 12.07 -6.26 3.42
CA ASN A 23 13.26 -5.99 4.21
C ASN A 23 13.72 -4.54 4.02
N VAL A 24 14.11 -3.89 5.10
CA VAL A 24 14.65 -2.53 5.11
C VAL A 24 15.74 -2.44 6.16
N ALA A 25 16.89 -1.86 5.79
CA ALA A 25 18.06 -1.75 6.68
C ALA A 25 18.48 -3.09 7.34
N GLY A 26 18.28 -4.22 6.66
CA GLY A 26 18.60 -5.55 7.19
C GLY A 26 17.56 -6.13 8.16
N GLN A 27 16.45 -5.43 8.39
CA GLN A 27 15.34 -5.91 9.24
C GLN A 27 14.15 -6.33 8.40
N SER A 28 13.54 -7.47 8.74
CA SER A 28 12.30 -7.92 8.10
C SER A 28 11.14 -7.03 8.49
N VAL A 29 10.26 -6.78 7.53
CA VAL A 29 9.00 -6.06 7.70
C VAL A 29 7.85 -7.01 7.39
N ASP A 30 6.86 -7.03 8.26
CA ASP A 30 5.56 -7.66 8.09
C ASP A 30 4.55 -6.73 8.77
N ALA A 31 3.85 -5.92 7.96
CA ALA A 31 3.04 -4.81 8.44
C ALA A 31 1.70 -4.76 7.71
N LEU A 32 0.67 -4.36 8.43
CA LEU A 32 -0.68 -4.20 7.92
C LEU A 32 -1.13 -2.75 8.01
N GLY A 33 -1.88 -2.31 7.01
CA GLY A 33 -2.68 -1.10 7.00
C GLY A 33 -4.13 -1.41 6.64
N PHE A 34 -5.01 -0.44 6.87
CA PHE A 34 -6.43 -0.57 6.56
C PHE A 34 -6.92 0.70 5.88
N THR A 35 -7.67 0.54 4.77
CA THR A 35 -8.24 1.68 4.07
C THR A 35 -9.37 2.32 4.87
N GLY A 36 -9.40 3.65 4.86
CA GLY A 36 -10.35 4.46 5.61
C GLY A 36 -9.86 4.89 6.99
N LEU A 37 -8.69 4.40 7.45
CA LEU A 37 -8.10 4.80 8.74
C LEU A 37 -7.11 5.96 8.61
N ALA A 38 -6.52 6.17 7.43
CA ALA A 38 -5.55 7.23 7.19
C ALA A 38 -6.16 8.33 6.30
N THR A 39 -7.19 9.01 6.81
CA THR A 39 -7.99 9.99 6.04
C THR A 39 -7.20 11.21 5.55
N ALA A 40 -6.00 11.45 6.10
CA ALA A 40 -5.07 12.45 5.61
C ALA A 40 -4.64 12.20 4.14
N TYR A 41 -4.69 10.93 3.70
CA TYR A 41 -4.44 10.55 2.32
C TYR A 41 -5.70 10.48 1.45
N GLY A 42 -6.87 10.83 2.01
CA GLY A 42 -8.18 10.79 1.36
C GLY A 42 -9.14 9.77 1.99
N PRO A 43 -10.44 9.74 1.62
CA PRO A 43 -11.45 8.97 2.34
C PRO A 43 -11.22 7.44 2.30
N GLY A 44 -10.57 6.93 1.26
CA GLY A 44 -10.14 5.54 1.09
C GLY A 44 -8.67 5.32 1.47
N GLY A 45 -8.10 6.25 2.23
CA GLY A 45 -6.67 6.32 2.52
C GLY A 45 -6.18 5.27 3.50
N TYR A 46 -4.97 4.78 3.26
CA TYR A 46 -4.22 3.89 4.14
C TYR A 46 -2.80 4.41 4.36
N GLU A 47 -2.20 4.04 5.49
CA GLU A 47 -0.80 4.29 5.80
C GLU A 47 -0.20 3.02 6.42
N VAL A 48 1.03 2.69 6.02
CA VAL A 48 1.83 1.59 6.58
C VAL A 48 3.24 2.09 6.87
N THR A 49 3.63 2.07 8.15
CA THR A 49 4.99 2.42 8.56
C THR A 49 5.94 1.25 8.33
N LEU A 50 6.89 1.41 7.39
CA LEU A 50 7.87 0.36 7.05
C LEU A 50 9.18 0.51 7.84
N HIS A 51 9.59 1.75 8.10
CA HIS A 51 10.80 2.10 8.83
C HIS A 51 10.71 3.52 9.39
N ASN A 52 11.43 3.78 10.50
CA ASN A 52 11.56 5.12 11.07
C ASN A 52 12.79 5.83 10.47
N GLY A 53 12.63 6.38 9.28
CA GLY A 53 13.69 7.12 8.56
C GLY A 53 13.82 6.71 7.10
N VAL A 54 14.78 7.29 6.40
CA VAL A 54 15.10 6.95 5.01
C VAL A 54 16.10 5.80 5.00
N ALA A 55 15.69 4.67 4.45
CA ALA A 55 16.54 3.51 4.27
C ALA A 55 16.14 2.76 3.00
N PRO A 56 17.11 2.19 2.25
CA PRO A 56 16.78 1.38 1.10
C PRO A 56 16.13 0.08 1.55
N GLY A 57 15.15 -0.39 0.78
CA GLY A 57 14.39 -1.60 1.09
C GLY A 57 13.67 -2.15 -0.12
N ILE A 58 13.33 -3.44 -0.05
CA ILE A 58 12.55 -4.16 -1.06
C ILE A 58 11.30 -4.69 -0.35
N PHE A 59 10.15 -4.46 -0.96
CA PHE A 59 8.86 -4.78 -0.37
C PHE A 59 7.91 -5.42 -1.38
N TRP A 60 6.97 -6.20 -0.85
CA TRP A 60 5.83 -6.76 -1.56
C TRP A 60 4.57 -6.26 -0.89
N LEU A 61 3.70 -5.64 -1.68
CA LEU A 61 2.43 -5.07 -1.29
C LEU A 61 1.29 -5.92 -1.86
N GLN A 62 0.31 -6.25 -1.04
CA GLN A 62 -0.86 -7.01 -1.50
C GLN A 62 -2.12 -6.56 -0.76
N LEU A 63 -3.24 -6.47 -1.49
CA LEU A 63 -4.54 -6.15 -0.92
C LEU A 63 -5.30 -7.43 -0.57
N PHE A 64 -6.04 -7.39 0.54
CA PHE A 64 -6.92 -8.47 0.97
C PHE A 64 -8.28 -7.92 1.42
N ASP A 65 -9.32 -8.73 1.27
CA ASP A 65 -10.60 -8.46 1.92
C ASP A 65 -10.57 -8.85 3.42
N LEU A 66 -11.67 -8.58 4.13
CA LEU A 66 -11.81 -8.93 5.55
C LEU A 66 -11.90 -10.44 5.82
N ALA A 67 -12.10 -11.26 4.79
CA ALA A 67 -12.04 -12.72 4.85
C ALA A 67 -10.65 -13.26 4.51
N ALA A 68 -9.63 -12.39 4.44
CA ALA A 68 -8.26 -12.70 4.07
C ALA A 68 -8.12 -13.34 2.67
N GLN A 69 -9.05 -13.07 1.76
CA GLN A 69 -8.88 -13.42 0.35
C GLN A 69 -8.03 -12.36 -0.35
N PRO A 70 -7.01 -12.76 -1.13
CA PRO A 70 -6.20 -11.82 -1.89
C PRO A 70 -7.03 -11.16 -2.98
N LEU A 71 -6.92 -9.83 -3.09
CA LEU A 71 -7.59 -8.99 -4.08
C LEU A 71 -6.64 -8.54 -5.20
N THR A 72 -5.32 -8.65 -4.98
CA THR A 72 -4.26 -8.37 -5.96
C THR A 72 -3.25 -9.50 -5.98
N GLU A 73 -2.47 -9.58 -7.05
CA GLU A 73 -1.15 -10.20 -6.99
C GLU A 73 -0.19 -9.35 -6.13
N PRO A 74 0.90 -9.93 -5.59
CA PRO A 74 1.92 -9.16 -4.88
C PRO A 74 2.63 -8.16 -5.80
N LEU A 75 2.56 -6.88 -5.45
CA LEU A 75 3.27 -5.80 -6.12
C LEU A 75 4.64 -5.58 -5.47
N ASN A 76 5.72 -5.81 -6.23
CA ASN A 76 7.08 -5.49 -5.79
C ASN A 76 7.34 -3.98 -5.98
N PHE A 77 7.88 -3.34 -4.96
CA PHE A 77 8.50 -2.02 -5.09
C PHE A 77 9.76 -1.89 -4.21
N THR A 78 10.61 -0.93 -4.55
CA THR A 78 11.81 -0.60 -3.77
C THR A 78 11.75 0.82 -3.25
N MET A 79 12.28 1.04 -2.05
CA MET A 79 12.61 2.37 -1.55
C MET A 79 14.10 2.60 -1.75
N LEU A 80 14.46 3.79 -2.23
CA LEU A 80 15.83 4.20 -2.42
C LEU A 80 16.28 5.09 -1.26
N ASN A 81 17.59 5.23 -1.10
CA ASN A 81 18.21 6.05 -0.06
C ASN A 81 18.35 7.53 -0.47
N ASP A 82 17.50 8.02 -1.36
CA ASP A 82 17.51 9.42 -1.75
C ASP A 82 16.69 10.25 -0.75
N CYS A 83 17.24 11.38 -0.32
CA CYS A 83 16.53 12.28 0.59
C CYS A 83 15.26 12.90 -0.06
N SER A 84 15.04 12.66 -1.36
CA SER A 84 13.89 13.14 -2.14
C SER A 84 12.63 12.28 -2.02
N THR A 85 12.72 10.99 -1.65
CA THR A 85 11.52 10.13 -1.55
C THR A 85 11.46 9.31 -0.26
N SER A 86 11.02 9.95 0.83
CA SER A 86 10.75 9.25 2.10
C SER A 86 9.41 8.50 2.14
N LEU A 87 8.53 8.72 1.17
CA LEU A 87 7.17 8.16 1.15
C LEU A 87 6.83 7.58 -0.22
N ALA A 88 6.71 6.25 -0.30
CA ALA A 88 6.06 5.59 -1.43
C ALA A 88 4.54 5.79 -1.34
N VAL A 89 3.95 6.35 -2.40
CA VAL A 89 2.49 6.51 -2.55
C VAL A 89 2.02 5.59 -3.65
N ILE A 90 1.19 4.60 -3.32
CA ILE A 90 0.69 3.60 -4.27
C ILE A 90 -0.83 3.54 -4.16
N ASN A 91 -1.52 3.94 -5.21
CA ASN A 91 -2.98 3.86 -5.27
C ASN A 91 -3.39 2.60 -6.02
N PHE A 92 -4.57 2.06 -5.69
CA PHE A 92 -5.18 0.97 -6.44
C PHE A 92 -6.55 1.37 -6.95
N ARG A 93 -6.90 0.87 -8.13
CA ARG A 93 -8.25 0.97 -8.66
C ARG A 93 -8.73 -0.40 -9.14
N GLN A 94 -9.98 -0.72 -8.89
CA GLN A 94 -10.62 -1.89 -9.45
C GLN A 94 -10.82 -1.70 -10.96
N LEU A 95 -10.42 -2.69 -11.76
CA LEU A 95 -10.55 -2.78 -13.20
C LEU A 95 -10.88 -4.23 -13.55
N ASP A 96 -12.02 -4.45 -14.22
CA ASP A 96 -12.47 -5.76 -14.69
C ASP A 96 -12.38 -6.86 -13.60
N ALA A 97 -12.92 -6.56 -12.41
CA ALA A 97 -12.90 -7.43 -11.23
C ALA A 97 -11.53 -7.68 -10.55
N ALA A 98 -10.44 -7.03 -10.97
CA ALA A 98 -9.14 -7.08 -10.30
C ALA A 98 -8.68 -5.68 -9.85
N PHE A 99 -7.89 -5.59 -8.78
CA PHE A 99 -7.26 -4.32 -8.41
C PHE A 99 -5.92 -4.15 -9.12
N GLN A 100 -5.69 -2.97 -9.69
CA GLN A 100 -4.46 -2.62 -10.40
C GLN A 100 -3.83 -1.37 -9.78
N PRO A 101 -2.48 -1.30 -9.69
CA PRO A 101 -1.81 -0.09 -9.24
C PRO A 101 -2.03 1.04 -10.24
N VAL A 102 -2.38 2.22 -9.75
CA VAL A 102 -2.53 3.44 -10.56
C VAL A 102 -1.52 4.48 -10.11
N LEU A 103 -0.89 5.14 -11.09
CA LEU A 103 0.01 6.25 -10.81
C LEU A 103 -0.78 7.39 -10.16
N PRO A 104 -0.22 8.04 -9.12
CA PRO A 104 -0.83 9.21 -8.50
C PRO A 104 -0.96 10.40 -9.47
#